data_AF-A0A9W5X6U6-F1
#
_entry.id   AF-A0A9W5X6U6-F1
#
_cell.length_a   1.000
_cell.length_b   1.000
_cell.length_c   1.000
_cell.angle_alpha   90.00
_cell.angle_beta   90.00
_cell.angle_gamma   90.00
#
_symmetry.space_group_name_H-M   'P 1'
#
loop_
_entity.id
_entity.type
_entity.pdbx_description
1 polymer ?
#
loop_
_entity_poly.entity_id
_entity_poly.type
_entity_poly.pdbx_seq_one_letter_code
_entity_poly.pdbx_strand_id
1 'polypeptide(L)' 'MNRKNAKMLWGALIVFLILLSYILPYTIMSGIQAWYGSFLLWGIIGILIIVANIMVTRDWRE' A
#
# COMPACT_ATOMS: atom_id res chain seq x y z
N MET A 1 -16.25 -10.08 -11.46
CA MET A 1 -15.77 -8.69 -11.33
C MET A 1 -15.24 -8.25 -12.69
N ASN A 2 -15.73 -7.14 -13.24
CA ASN A 2 -15.29 -6.64 -14.56
C ASN A 2 -13.79 -6.29 -14.51
N ARG A 3 -12.94 -6.66 -15.49
CA ARG A 3 -11.47 -6.46 -15.41
C ARG A 3 -11.09 -5.00 -15.17
N LYS A 4 -11.87 -4.07 -15.72
CA LYS A 4 -11.74 -2.62 -15.49
C LYS A 4 -11.95 -2.25 -14.01
N ASN A 5 -12.96 -2.82 -13.37
CA ASN A 5 -13.27 -2.58 -11.96
C ASN A 5 -12.19 -3.17 -11.04
N ALA A 6 -11.59 -4.31 -11.42
CA ALA A 6 -10.47 -4.89 -10.69
C ALA A 6 -9.23 -3.97 -10.73
N LYS A 7 -8.86 -3.45 -11.91
CA LYS A 7 -7.75 -2.49 -12.04
C LYS A 7 -8.00 -1.22 -11.23
N MET A 8 -9.23 -0.70 -11.26
CA MET A 8 -9.63 0.46 -10.47
C MET A 8 -9.54 0.20 -8.96
N LEU A 9 -9.96 -0.98 -8.51
CA LEU A 9 -9.85 -1.41 -7.11
C LEU A 9 -8.39 -1.49 -6.66
N TRP A 10 -7.53 -2.13 -7.45
CA TRP A 10 -6.10 -2.23 -7.12
C TRP A 10 -5.41 -0.86 -7.13
N GLY A 11 -5.73 0.02 -8.08
CA GLY A 11 -5.23 1.39 -8.11
C GLY A 11 -5.68 2.19 -6.88
N ALA A 12 -6.96 2.08 -6.49
CA ALA A 12 -7.47 2.71 -5.27
C ALA A 12 -6.79 2.15 -4.01
N LEU A 13 -6.51 0.84 -3.96
CA LEU A 13 -5.78 0.20 -2.87
C LEU A 13 -4.35 0.72 -2.75
N ILE A 14 -3.64 0.97 -3.86
CA ILE A 14 -2.31 1.59 -3.84
C ILE A 14 -2.38 3.00 -3.23
N VAL A 15 -3.32 3.83 -3.69
CA VAL A 15 -3.51 5.19 -3.15
C VAL A 15 -3.82 5.14 -1.66
N PHE A 16 -4.70 4.24 -1.24
CA PHE A 16 -5.03 4.03 0.16
C PHE A 16 -3.80 3.64 1.00
N LEU A 17 -2.97 2.71 0.52
CA LEU A 17 -1.73 2.29 1.21
C LEU A 17 -0.70 3.42 1.32
N ILE A 18 -0.59 4.27 0.30
CA ILE A 18 0.27 5.47 0.32
C ILE A 18 -0.23 6.47 1.37
N LEU A 19 -1.54 6.70 1.44
CA LEU A 19 -2.11 7.56 2.47
C LEU A 19 -1.87 6.98 3.86
N LEU A 20 -2.02 5.66 4.03
CA LEU A 20 -1.77 4.98 5.29
C LEU A 20 -0.31 5.11 5.75
N SER A 21 0.65 5.04 4.82
CA SER A 21 2.07 5.19 5.13
C SER A 21 2.42 6.61 5.60
N TYR A 22 1.62 7.61 5.24
CA TYR A 22 1.74 8.98 5.72
C TYR A 22 0.88 9.27 6.96
N ILE A 23 -0.28 8.63 7.12
CA ILE A 23 -1.15 8.93 8.27
C ILE A 23 -0.65 8.22 9.53
N LEU A 24 -0.31 6.93 9.44
CA LEU A 24 0.01 6.12 10.62
C LEU A 24 1.20 6.63 11.43
N PRO A 25 2.34 7.04 10.81
CA PRO A 25 3.49 7.52 11.58
C PRO A 25 3.19 8.81 12.35
N TYR A 26 2.38 9.69 11.76
CA TYR A 26 2.16 11.04 12.27
C TYR A 26 0.91 11.16 13.15
N THR A 27 0.08 10.12 13.20
CA THR A 27 -1.12 10.08 14.05
C THR A 27 -0.96 9.06 15.17
N ILE A 28 -1.03 7.76 14.84
CA ILE A 28 -1.08 6.66 15.80
C ILE A 28 0.30 6.42 16.43
N MET A 29 1.36 6.51 15.63
CA MET A 29 2.72 6.22 16.08
C MET A 29 3.48 7.48 16.55
N SER A 30 2.80 8.62 16.65
CA SER A 30 3.40 9.89 17.06
C SER A 30 4.04 9.85 18.45
N GLY A 31 3.53 9.00 19.36
CA GLY A 31 4.10 8.77 20.68
C GLY A 31 5.12 7.62 20.75
N ILE A 32 5.31 6.87 19.66
CA ILE A 32 6.21 5.72 19.62
C ILE A 32 7.57 6.20 19.11
N GLN A 33 8.47 6.54 20.03
CA GLN A 33 9.87 6.89 19.73
C GLN A 33 10.70 5.71 19.18
N ALA A 34 10.10 4.52 19.06
CA ALA A 34 10.75 3.28 18.67
C ALA A 34 10.69 3.08 17.13
N TRP A 35 11.84 3.25 16.47
CA TRP A 35 12.02 3.10 15.02
C TRP A 35 11.65 1.71 14.47
N TYR A 36 11.73 0.68 15.31
CA TYR A 36 11.45 -0.72 14.94
C TYR A 36 9.99 -0.95 14.53
N GLY A 37 9.04 -0.27 15.18
CA GLY A 37 7.62 -0.37 14.83
C GLY A 37 7.33 0.24 13.45
N SER A 38 7.93 1.40 13.17
CA SER A 38 7.76 2.12 11.91
C SER A 38 8.36 1.34 10.73
N PHE A 39 9.51 0.70 10.95
CA PHE A 39 10.15 -0.13 9.92
C PHE A 39 9.29 -1.34 9.53
N LEU A 40 8.70 -2.05 10.51
CA LEU A 40 7.85 -3.21 10.24
C LEU A 40 6.58 -2.80 9.49
N LEU A 41 5.94 -1.70 9.91
CA LEU A 41 4.75 -1.15 9.26
C LEU A 41 5.03 -0.74 7.81
N TRP A 42 6.10 0.03 7.59
CA TRP A 42 6.49 0.43 6.23
C TRP A 42 6.91 -0.77 5.37
N GLY A 43 7.54 -1.78 5.96
CA GLY A 43 7.86 -3.03 5.27
C GLY A 43 6.62 -3.76 4.77
N ILE A 44 5.60 -3.93 5.62
CA ILE A 44 4.32 -4.56 5.22
C ILE A 44 3.64 -3.74 4.13
N ILE A 45 3.53 -2.41 4.31
CA ILE A 45 2.91 -1.54 3.30
C ILE A 45 3.66 -1.63 1.96
N GLY A 46 5.00 -1.64 1.99
CA GLY A 46 5.83 -1.80 0.79
C GLY A 46 5.55 -3.12 0.04
N ILE A 47 5.48 -4.23 0.77
CA ILE A 47 5.14 -5.54 0.19
C ILE A 47 3.75 -5.51 -0.45
N LEU A 48 2.76 -4.92 0.22
CA LEU A 48 1.40 -4.80 -0.31
C LEU A 48 1.36 -3.95 -1.59
N ILE A 49 2.13 -2.86 -1.66
CA ILE A 49 2.26 -2.03 -2.87
C ILE A 49 2.91 -2.82 -4.02
N ILE A 50 3.95 -3.62 -3.76
CA ILE A 50 4.58 -4.47 -4.78
C ILE A 50 3.56 -5.45 -5.36
N VAL A 51 2.82 -6.16 -4.49
CA VAL A 51 1.79 -7.11 -4.92
C VAL A 51 0.70 -6.41 -5.72
N ALA A 52 0.20 -5.28 -5.24
CA ALA A 52 -0.82 -4.51 -5.94
C ALA A 52 -0.35 -4.05 -7.33
N ASN A 53 0.90 -3.58 -7.45
CA ASN A 53 1.48 -3.19 -8.72
C ASN A 53 1.58 -4.37 -9.69
N ILE A 54 2.07 -5.53 -9.23
CA ILE A 54 2.12 -6.75 -10.05
C ILE A 54 0.72 -7.10 -10.57
N MET A 55 -0.31 -7.03 -9.72
CA MET A 55 -1.68 -7.34 -10.12
C MET A 55 -2.25 -6.36 -11.15
N VAL A 56 -1.85 -5.07 -11.08
CA VAL A 56 -2.25 -4.05 -12.06
C VAL A 56 -1.52 -4.22 -13.39
N THR A 57 -0.23 -4.56 -13.36
CA THR A 57 0.65 -4.62 -14.54
C THR A 57 0.75 -6.02 -15.18
N ARG A 58 0.19 -7.06 -14.57
CA ARG A 58 0.23 -8.43 -15.11
C ARG A 58 -0.39 -8.54 -16.51
N ASP A 59 -1.47 -7.80 -16.73
CA ASP A 59 -2.23 -7.79 -17.99
C ASP A 59 -1.71 -6.71 -18.98
N TRP A 60 -0.53 -6.14 -18.75
CA TRP A 60 0.06 -5.10 -19.62
C TRP A 60 0.90 -5.69 -20.77
N ARG A 61 1.22 -6.98 -20.70
CA ARG A 61 2.07 -7.69 -21.68
C ARG A 61 1.27 -8.47 -22.73
N GLU A 62 -0.06 -8.45 -22.65
CA GLU A 62 -0.99 -8.83 -23.73
C GLU A 62 -1.38 -7.57 -24.52
#